data_AF-A0A0M3KG25-F1
#
_entry.id   AF-A0A0M3KG25-F1
#
_cell.length_a   1.000
_cell.length_b   1.000
_cell.length_c   1.000
_cell.angle_alpha   90.00
_cell.angle_beta   90.00
_cell.angle_gamma   90.00
#
_symmetry.space_group_name_H-M   'P 1'
#
loop_
_entity.id
_entity.type
_entity.pdbx_description
1 polymer ?
#
loop_
_entity_poly.entity_id
_entity_poly.type
_entity_poly.pdbx_seq_one_letter_code
_entity_poly.pdbx_strand_id
1 'polypeptide(L)'
;LKLADMLTEISLGLQACLRVTRLKDENKCSPQQISMIKRNSCGKSLEIARKARDMLGGNGIVEDYHVMRHMCNLETVNTYEGDLSAFYSIYPFSLFIYLIDLIS
;
A
#
# COMPACT_ATOMS: atom_id res chain seq x y z
N LEU A 1 -20.93 -3.37 1.28
CA LEU A 1 -19.98 -3.95 0.29
C LEU A 1 -18.62 -3.27 0.33
N LYS A 2 -18.52 -1.92 0.40
CA LYS A 2 -17.25 -1.17 0.49
C LYS A 2 -16.17 -1.81 1.40
N LEU A 3 -16.49 -2.19 2.64
CA LEU A 3 -15.54 -2.83 3.56
C LEU A 3 -15.03 -4.21 3.09
N ALA A 4 -15.91 -5.03 2.53
CA ALA A 4 -15.56 -6.36 2.04
C ALA A 4 -14.63 -6.27 0.81
N ASP A 5 -14.88 -5.30 -0.07
CA ASP A 5 -14.04 -5.04 -1.23
C ASP A 5 -12.64 -4.56 -0.80
N MET A 6 -12.58 -3.64 0.19
CA MET A 6 -11.31 -3.17 0.74
C MET A 6 -10.51 -4.31 1.38
N LEU A 7 -11.15 -5.17 2.19
CA LEU A 7 -10.50 -6.32 2.79
C LEU A 7 -9.99 -7.33 1.75
N THR A 8 -10.75 -7.51 0.65
CA THR A 8 -10.35 -8.39 -0.45
C THR A 8 -9.07 -7.91 -1.10
N GLU A 9 -8.97 -6.62 -1.44
CA GLU A 9 -7.79 -6.03 -2.06
C GLU A 9 -6.57 -6.08 -1.13
N ILE A 10 -6.74 -5.81 0.17
CA ILE A 10 -5.68 -5.95 1.18
C ILE A 10 -5.18 -7.38 1.23
N SER A 11 -6.10 -8.35 1.26
CA SER A 11 -5.76 -9.77 1.34
C SER A 11 -5.00 -10.25 0.10
N LEU A 12 -5.41 -9.81 -1.09
CA LEU A 12 -4.72 -10.11 -2.35
C LEU A 12 -3.31 -9.51 -2.37
N GLY A 13 -3.16 -8.24 -1.97
CA GLY A 13 -1.87 -7.57 -1.86
C GLY A 13 -0.93 -8.28 -0.88
N LEU A 14 -1.45 -8.67 0.29
CA LEU A 14 -0.69 -9.39 1.31
C LEU A 14 -0.18 -10.75 0.81
N GLN A 15 -1.02 -11.52 0.13
CA GLN A 15 -0.62 -12.82 -0.42
C GLN A 15 0.39 -12.67 -1.56
N ALA A 16 0.24 -11.64 -2.41
CA ALA A 16 1.21 -11.34 -3.46
C ALA A 16 2.59 -11.00 -2.86
N CYS A 17 2.63 -10.10 -1.87
CA CYS A 17 3.85 -9.75 -1.13
C CYS A 17 4.51 -10.99 -0.52
N LEU A 18 3.73 -11.83 0.17
CA LEU A 18 4.23 -13.07 0.78
C LEU A 18 4.88 -13.99 -0.27
N ARG A 19 4.25 -14.13 -1.44
CA ARG A 19 4.78 -14.97 -2.52
C ARG A 19 6.09 -14.41 -3.07
N VAL A 20 6.16 -13.11 -3.34
CA VAL A 20 7.37 -12.49 -3.89
C VAL A 20 8.52 -12.48 -2.90
N THR A 21 8.25 -12.26 -1.61
CA THR A 21 9.29 -12.39 -0.57
C THR A 21 9.85 -13.81 -0.53
N ARG A 22 9.00 -14.86 -0.57
CA ARG A 22 9.47 -16.26 -0.64
C ARG A 22 10.29 -16.55 -1.89
N LEU A 23 9.86 -16.05 -3.05
CA LEU A 23 10.62 -16.19 -4.30
C LEU A 23 11.98 -15.47 -4.22
N LYS A 24 12.05 -14.36 -3.49
CA LYS A 24 13.29 -13.62 -3.27
C LYS A 24 14.25 -14.42 -2.40
N ASP A 25 13.77 -15.05 -1.33
CA ASP A 25 14.58 -15.92 -0.47
C ASP A 25 15.12 -17.14 -1.25
N GLU A 26 14.37 -17.63 -2.23
CA GLU A 26 14.79 -18.68 -3.16
C GLU A 26 15.71 -18.18 -4.30
N ASN A 27 16.04 -16.88 -4.37
CA ASN A 27 16.74 -16.24 -5.50
C ASN A 27 16.06 -16.43 -6.87
N LYS A 28 14.74 -16.64 -6.89
CA LYS A 28 13.91 -16.82 -8.09
C LYS A 28 13.05 -15.60 -8.41
N CYS A 29 13.16 -14.54 -7.63
CA CYS A 29 12.37 -13.33 -7.82
C CYS A 29 12.95 -12.46 -8.94
N SER A 30 12.11 -12.17 -9.94
CA SER A 30 12.41 -11.16 -10.95
C SER A 30 12.16 -9.76 -10.37
N PRO A 31 13.05 -8.78 -10.64
CA PRO A 31 12.83 -7.40 -10.21
C PRO A 31 11.50 -6.79 -10.68
N GLN A 32 11.03 -7.19 -11.85
CA GLN A 32 9.73 -6.78 -12.40
C GLN A 32 8.56 -7.22 -11.52
N GLN A 33 8.65 -8.38 -10.85
CA GLN A 33 7.62 -8.85 -9.93
C GLN A 33 7.52 -7.97 -8.69
N ILE A 34 8.66 -7.51 -8.17
CA ILE A 34 8.71 -6.59 -7.03
C ILE A 34 8.07 -5.25 -7.41
N SER A 35 8.45 -4.67 -8.56
CA SER A 35 7.89 -3.40 -9.04
C SER A 35 6.38 -3.48 -9.26
N MET A 36 5.90 -4.59 -9.83
CA MET A 36 4.48 -4.80 -10.08
C MET A 36 3.68 -4.81 -8.77
N ILE A 37 4.14 -5.56 -7.77
CA ILE A 37 3.46 -5.63 -6.47
C ILE A 37 3.51 -4.28 -5.77
N LYS A 38 4.66 -3.61 -5.76
CA LYS A 38 4.81 -2.30 -5.15
C LYS A 38 3.79 -1.30 -5.71
N ARG A 39 3.71 -1.20 -7.04
CA ARG A 39 2.76 -0.32 -7.73
C ARG A 39 1.30 -0.67 -7.42
N ASN A 40 0.97 -1.96 -7.42
CA ASN A 40 -0.38 -2.42 -7.08
C ASN A 40 -0.75 -2.05 -5.63
N SER A 41 0.13 -2.35 -4.67
CA SER A 41 -0.08 -2.07 -3.26
C SER A 41 -0.26 -0.57 -2.99
N CYS A 42 0.52 0.30 -3.63
CA CYS A 42 0.35 1.76 -3.50
C CYS A 42 -1.03 2.21 -3.99
N GLY A 43 -1.38 1.84 -5.23
CA GLY A 43 -2.61 2.27 -5.86
C GLY A 43 -3.84 1.77 -5.09
N LYS A 44 -3.85 0.50 -4.69
CA LYS A 44 -4.96 -0.09 -3.94
C LYS A 44 -5.08 0.49 -2.54
N SER A 45 -3.98 0.69 -1.83
CA SER A 45 -3.99 1.30 -0.49
C SER A 45 -4.58 2.71 -0.53
N LEU A 46 -4.19 3.51 -1.53
CA LEU A 46 -4.73 4.86 -1.71
C LEU A 46 -6.23 4.85 -2.03
N GLU A 47 -6.70 3.95 -2.91
CA GLU A 47 -8.12 3.79 -3.18
C GLU A 47 -8.92 3.38 -1.93
N ILE A 48 -8.36 2.46 -1.13
CA ILE A 48 -8.95 2.04 0.15
C ILE A 48 -9.04 3.22 1.11
N ALA A 49 -7.97 4.00 1.27
CA ALA A 49 -7.94 5.17 2.16
C ALA A 49 -8.98 6.23 1.72
N ARG A 50 -9.11 6.49 0.42
CA ARG A 50 -10.13 7.39 -0.13
C ARG A 50 -11.55 6.88 0.15
N LYS A 51 -11.80 5.58 -0.01
CA LYS A 51 -13.10 4.94 0.31
C LYS A 51 -13.40 4.96 1.81
N ALA A 52 -12.39 4.72 2.66
CA ALA A 52 -12.52 4.78 4.11
C ALA A 52 -12.86 6.21 4.58
N ARG A 53 -12.19 7.23 4.02
CA ARG A 53 -12.51 8.65 4.29
C ARG A 53 -13.94 8.99 3.90
N ASP A 54 -14.35 8.58 2.70
CA ASP A 54 -15.72 8.78 2.21
C ASP A 54 -16.77 8.13 3.13
N MET A 55 -16.48 6.93 3.64
CA MET A 55 -17.36 6.24 4.60
C MET A 55 -17.51 6.97 5.95
N LEU A 56 -16.50 7.71 6.38
CA LEU A 56 -16.53 8.50 7.61
C LEU A 56 -17.23 9.86 7.43
N GLY A 57 -17.55 10.27 6.20
CA GLY A 57 -18.22 11.54 5.92
C GLY A 57 -17.48 12.74 6.52
N GLY A 58 -18.19 13.62 7.24
CA GLY A 58 -17.59 14.77 7.91
C GLY A 58 -16.56 14.40 8.98
N ASN A 59 -16.72 13.25 9.65
CA ASN A 59 -15.77 12.76 10.66
C ASN A 59 -14.44 12.34 10.03
N GLY A 60 -14.44 12.01 8.74
CA GLY A 60 -13.23 11.62 8.01
C GLY A 60 -12.25 12.77 7.74
N ILE A 61 -12.64 14.02 8.02
CA ILE A 61 -11.79 15.22 7.89
C ILE A 61 -11.19 15.61 9.26
N VAL A 62 -11.79 15.14 10.35
CA VAL A 62 -11.35 15.45 11.71
C VAL A 62 -10.04 14.72 12.01
N GLU A 63 -9.08 15.41 12.61
CA GLU A 63 -7.73 14.90 12.90
C GLU A 63 -7.74 13.66 13.82
N ASP A 64 -8.77 13.55 14.66
CA ASP A 64 -9.00 12.47 15.62
C ASP A 64 -9.14 11.08 15.00
N TYR A 65 -9.54 10.98 13.72
CA TYR A 65 -9.77 9.70 13.06
C TYR A 65 -8.62 9.22 12.17
N HIS A 66 -7.53 9.99 12.08
CA HIS A 66 -6.26 9.74 11.33
C HIS A 66 -6.36 9.33 9.84
N VAL A 67 -7.54 8.95 9.34
CA VAL A 67 -7.78 8.47 7.97
C VAL A 67 -7.37 9.50 6.91
N MET A 68 -7.61 10.79 7.17
CA MET A 68 -7.16 11.86 6.26
C MET A 68 -5.64 11.93 6.19
N ARG A 69 -4.94 11.76 7.32
CA ARG A 69 -3.48 11.75 7.40
C ARG A 69 -2.91 10.58 6.61
N HIS A 70 -3.43 9.37 6.80
CA HIS A 70 -2.97 8.18 6.03
C HIS A 70 -3.25 8.34 4.54
N MET A 71 -4.42 8.88 4.17
CA MET A 71 -4.72 9.18 2.77
C MET A 71 -3.70 10.16 2.16
N CYS A 72 -3.36 11.24 2.86
CA CYS A 72 -2.35 12.20 2.41
C CYS A 72 -0.95 11.57 2.29
N ASN A 73 -0.53 10.75 3.26
CA ASN A 73 0.74 10.02 3.17
C ASN A 73 0.77 9.11 1.93
N LEU A 74 -0.33 8.41 1.66
CA LEU A 74 -0.44 7.50 0.52
C LEU A 74 -0.44 8.22 -0.84
N GLU A 75 -0.96 9.46 -0.94
CA GLU A 75 -0.84 10.27 -2.16
C GLU A 75 0.63 10.58 -2.48
N THR A 76 1.37 10.98 -1.45
CA THR A 76 2.80 11.28 -1.55
C THR A 76 3.58 10.04 -1.97
N VAL A 77 3.32 8.91 -1.32
CA VAL A 77 3.97 7.63 -1.63
C VAL A 77 3.63 7.16 -3.04
N ASN A 78 2.37 7.26 -3.46
CA ASN A 78 1.96 6.88 -4.81
C ASN A 78 2.63 7.75 -5.91
N THR A 79 3.05 8.97 -5.57
CA THR A 79 3.80 9.85 -6.47
C THR A 79 5.28 9.45 -6.54
N TYR A 80 5.93 9.16 -5.40
CA TYR A 80 7.34 8.76 -5.36
C TYR A 80 7.62 7.39 -5.99
N GLU A 81 6.63 6.49 -5.92
CA GLU A 81 6.77 5.12 -6.42
C GLU A 81 6.45 4.98 -7.92
N GLY A 82 6.02 6.07 -8.56
CA GLY A 82 5.81 6.14 -10.01
C GLY A 82 7.11 6.21 -10.83
N ASP A 83 8.23 6.60 -10.20
CA ASP A 83 9.52 6.69 -10.87
C ASP A 83 10.26 5.36 -10.85
N LEU A 84 10.44 4.79 -12.04
CA LEU A 84 11.10 3.51 -12.34
C LEU A 84 12.55 3.39 -11.82
N SER A 85 13.10 4.44 -11.20
CA SER A 85 14.54 4.64 -10.95
C SER A 85 15.03 4.21 -9.56
N ALA A 86 14.17 3.97 -8.57
CA ALA A 86 14.57 3.59 -7.21
C ALA A 86 14.95 2.09 -7.07
N PHE A 87 15.59 1.52 -8.09
CA PHE A 87 15.68 0.08 -8.33
C PHE A 87 16.76 -0.67 -7.50
N TYR A 88 17.62 0.03 -6.75
CA TYR A 88 18.81 -0.60 -6.15
C TYR A 88 19.05 -0.34 -4.65
N SER A 89 18.39 0.61 -3.99
CA SER A 89 18.88 1.09 -2.68
C SER A 89 17.97 0.91 -1.46
N ILE A 90 16.69 0.53 -1.58
CA ILE A 90 15.77 0.62 -0.42
C ILE A 90 15.11 -0.73 -0.14
N TYR A 91 15.83 -1.47 0.71
CA TYR A 91 15.43 -2.41 1.76
C TYR A 91 13.98 -2.28 2.30
N PRO A 92 13.47 -3.26 3.07
CA PRO A 92 12.06 -3.43 3.52
C PRO A 92 11.39 -2.25 4.26
N PHE A 93 12.05 -1.10 4.39
CA PHE A 93 11.53 0.10 5.02
C PHE A 93 10.29 0.67 4.32
N SER A 94 10.26 0.64 2.98
CA SER A 94 9.08 1.09 2.22
C SER A 94 7.90 0.14 2.48
N LEU A 95 8.11 -1.20 2.47
CA LEU A 95 7.08 -2.20 2.79
C LEU A 95 6.55 -2.09 4.24
N PHE A 96 7.43 -1.72 5.17
CA PHE A 96 7.11 -1.52 6.58
C PHE A 96 6.28 -0.24 6.81
N ILE A 97 6.52 0.82 6.04
CA ILE A 97 5.70 2.04 6.06
C ILE A 97 4.26 1.71 5.58
N TYR A 98 4.09 0.92 4.52
CA TYR A 98 2.73 0.52 4.09
C TYR A 98 2.00 -0.32 5.14
N LEU A 99 2.71 -1.19 5.87
CA LEU A 99 2.09 -1.98 6.94
C LEU A 99 1.75 -1.12 8.16
N ILE A 100 2.57 -0.10 8.47
CA ILE A 100 2.31 0.85 9.54
C ILE A 100 1.09 1.72 9.18
N ASP A 101 1.05 2.37 8.02
CA ASP A 101 -0.09 3.22 7.61
C ASP A 101 -1.42 2.44 7.41
N LEU A 102 -1.36 1.10 7.29
CA LEU A 102 -2.56 0.25 7.21
C LEU A 102 -3.01 -0.29 8.58
N ILE A 103 -2.19 -0.18 9.63
CA ILE A 103 -2.42 -0.76 10.97
C ILE A 103 -2.46 0.30 12.09
N SER A 104 -1.80 1.45 11.95
CA SER A 104 -1.90 2.62 12.84
C SER A 104 -2.99 3.57 12.39
#